data_AF-A0A1I5F8L2-F1
#
_entry.id   AF-A0A1I5F8L2-F1
#
_cell.length_a   1.000
_cell.length_b   1.000
_cell.length_c   1.000
_cell.angle_alpha   90.00
_cell.angle_beta   90.00
_cell.angle_gamma   90.00
#
_symmetry.space_group_name_H-M   'P 1'
#
loop_
_entity.id
_entity.type
_entity.pdbx_description
1 polymer ?
#
loop_
_entity_poly.entity_id
_entity_poly.type
_entity_poly.pdbx_seq_one_letter_code
_entity_poly.pdbx_strand_id
1 'polypeptide(L)'
;MTILVGGYTSFEEHLLVAIYYTSNILAKDEVSFAEAKSLYALDDNTRWLNRAMMHFVDVKWAEGPLLLGEVENQPIELTAAGLRQAEELIAADKIVLERISFDPLGGIKIPASDRIVSLNHNQLAAVVQPIDDLVGALDADNGDPDQPGLREQILGEVRAGRELIRAGTFRSFLLYETLVRALGELIKRYSNPTIVALANALLGALVSEILQAK
;
A
#
# COMPACT_ATOMS: atom_id res chain seq x y z
N MET A 1 -7.17 16.49 0.18
CA MET A 1 -7.83 15.18 0.29
C MET A 1 -9.28 15.39 -0.09
N THR A 2 -9.63 15.09 -1.34
CA THR A 2 -11.00 15.28 -1.82
C THR A 2 -11.76 14.01 -1.45
N ILE A 3 -12.50 14.05 -0.35
CA ILE A 3 -13.44 12.97 -0.01
C ILE A 3 -14.44 12.94 -1.17
N LEU A 4 -14.50 11.83 -1.90
CA LEU A 4 -15.54 11.61 -2.90
C LEU A 4 -16.89 11.69 -2.16
N VAL A 5 -17.61 12.79 -2.34
CA VAL A 5 -18.96 12.97 -1.77
C VAL A 5 -19.93 12.13 -2.59
N GLY A 6 -19.82 10.81 -2.45
CA GLY A 6 -20.74 9.83 -3.02
C GLY A 6 -21.95 9.63 -2.11
N GLY A 7 -23.08 9.20 -2.69
CA GLY A 7 -24.24 8.76 -1.90
C GLY A 7 -23.97 7.44 -1.18
N TYR A 8 -24.92 6.99 -0.35
CA TYR A 8 -24.82 5.73 0.42
C TYR A 8 -24.41 4.52 -0.43
N THR A 9 -24.97 4.35 -1.63
CA THR A 9 -24.62 3.24 -2.53
C THR A 9 -23.15 3.26 -2.92
N SER A 10 -22.60 4.44 -3.20
CA SER A 10 -21.18 4.59 -3.49
C SER A 10 -20.35 4.15 -2.27
N PHE A 11 -20.69 4.64 -1.07
CA PHE A 11 -19.98 4.23 0.15
C PHE A 11 -19.97 2.71 0.34
N GLU A 12 -21.12 2.07 0.17
CA GLU A 12 -21.30 0.63 0.32
C GLU A 12 -20.45 -0.17 -0.68
N GLU A 13 -20.46 0.22 -1.96
CA GLU A 13 -19.63 -0.41 -2.99
C GLU A 13 -18.13 -0.22 -2.71
N HIS A 14 -17.71 0.99 -2.31
CA HIS A 14 -16.31 1.26 -1.94
C HIS A 14 -15.88 0.41 -0.73
N LEU A 15 -16.74 0.30 0.28
CA LEU A 15 -16.48 -0.50 1.47
C LEU A 15 -16.29 -1.98 1.11
N LEU A 16 -17.19 -2.56 0.29
CA LEU A 16 -17.10 -3.96 -0.12
C LEU A 16 -15.78 -4.26 -0.83
N VAL A 17 -15.41 -3.41 -1.81
CA VAL A 17 -14.16 -3.55 -2.55
C VAL A 17 -12.94 -3.34 -1.64
N ALA A 18 -13.02 -2.45 -0.66
CA ALA A 18 -11.94 -2.21 0.29
C ALA A 18 -11.71 -3.41 1.21
N ILE A 19 -12.76 -4.06 1.70
CA ILE A 19 -12.67 -5.30 2.48
C ILE A 19 -12.02 -6.40 1.63
N TYR A 20 -12.48 -6.58 0.38
CA TYR A 20 -11.91 -7.55 -0.55
C TYR A 20 -10.41 -7.35 -0.80
N TYR A 21 -9.97 -6.11 -1.07
CA TYR A 21 -8.55 -5.89 -1.26
C TYR A 21 -7.76 -6.03 0.04
N THR A 22 -8.33 -5.65 1.18
CA THR A 22 -7.66 -5.76 2.47
C THR A 22 -7.44 -7.22 2.85
N SER A 23 -8.43 -8.10 2.65
CA SER A 23 -8.29 -9.55 2.92
C SER A 23 -7.16 -10.15 2.09
N ASN A 24 -7.10 -9.81 0.80
CA ASN A 24 -6.04 -10.25 -0.11
C ASN A 24 -4.66 -9.70 0.28
N ILE A 25 -4.56 -8.42 0.64
CA ILE A 25 -3.28 -7.79 1.03
C ILE A 25 -2.75 -8.35 2.34
N LEU A 26 -3.63 -8.57 3.32
CA LEU A 26 -3.25 -9.09 4.64
C LEU A 26 -3.15 -10.62 4.66
N ALA A 27 -3.57 -11.29 3.58
CA ALA A 27 -3.71 -12.75 3.50
C ALA A 27 -4.52 -13.32 4.69
N LYS A 28 -5.68 -12.72 4.95
CA LYS A 28 -6.62 -13.12 6.01
C LYS A 28 -8.01 -13.35 5.44
N ASP A 29 -8.73 -14.32 6.00
CA ASP A 29 -10.13 -14.57 5.65
C ASP A 29 -11.07 -13.53 6.29
N GLU A 30 -10.73 -13.09 7.51
CA GLU A 30 -11.47 -12.09 8.27
C GLU A 30 -10.74 -10.73 8.32
N VAL A 31 -11.50 -9.64 8.13
CA VAL A 31 -11.00 -8.26 8.13
C VAL A 31 -11.97 -7.34 8.85
N SER A 32 -11.46 -6.37 9.60
CA SER A 32 -12.25 -5.30 10.21
C SER A 32 -12.33 -4.04 9.34
N PHE A 33 -13.35 -3.20 9.57
CA PHE A 33 -13.41 -1.89 8.90
C PHE A 33 -12.22 -1.00 9.27
N ALA A 34 -11.72 -1.08 10.50
CA ALA A 34 -10.51 -0.39 10.95
C ALA A 34 -9.29 -0.77 10.09
N GLU A 35 -9.11 -2.06 9.79
CA GLU A 35 -8.05 -2.53 8.90
C GLU A 35 -8.25 -2.00 7.47
N ALA A 36 -9.46 -2.08 6.92
CA ALA A 36 -9.76 -1.55 5.59
C ALA A 36 -9.50 -0.04 5.50
N LYS A 37 -9.91 0.71 6.52
CA LYS A 37 -9.68 2.16 6.65
C LYS A 37 -8.23 2.50 6.96
N SER A 38 -7.42 1.58 7.45
CA SER A 38 -5.97 1.79 7.56
C SER A 38 -5.27 1.74 6.19
N LEU A 39 -5.89 1.08 5.20
CA LEU A 39 -5.35 0.89 3.86
C LEU A 39 -6.05 1.73 2.79
N TYR A 40 -7.27 2.20 3.00
CA TYR A 40 -8.09 2.88 1.99
C TYR A 40 -8.80 4.11 2.55
N ALA A 41 -8.87 5.17 1.74
CA ALA A 41 -9.52 6.42 2.11
C ALA A 41 -11.03 6.25 2.02
N LEU A 42 -11.61 5.70 3.08
CA LEU A 42 -13.04 5.47 3.23
C LEU A 42 -13.69 6.64 3.99
N ASP A 43 -14.99 6.84 3.77
CA ASP A 43 -15.78 7.81 4.55
C ASP A 43 -15.96 7.31 5.99
N ASP A 44 -15.91 8.23 6.96
CA ASP A 44 -16.02 7.95 8.40
C ASP A 44 -17.47 7.99 8.91
N ASN A 45 -18.44 7.96 8.01
CA ASN A 45 -19.85 7.94 8.38
C ASN A 45 -20.26 6.62 9.05
N THR A 46 -20.17 6.57 10.38
CA THR A 46 -20.51 5.40 11.20
C THR A 46 -21.93 4.89 10.96
N ARG A 47 -22.87 5.79 10.62
CA ARG A 47 -24.25 5.40 10.30
C ARG A 47 -24.33 4.60 9.01
N TRP A 48 -23.55 5.00 8.00
CA TRP A 48 -23.45 4.27 6.74
C TRP A 48 -22.70 2.96 6.92
N LEU A 49 -21.61 2.95 7.70
CA LEU A 49 -20.90 1.72 8.05
C LEU A 49 -21.85 0.68 8.63
N ASN A 50 -22.55 1.01 9.72
CA ASN A 50 -23.49 0.09 10.36
C ASN A 50 -24.53 -0.44 9.38
N ARG A 51 -25.06 0.45 8.52
CA ARG A 51 -26.07 0.08 7.53
C ARG A 51 -25.51 -0.85 6.45
N ALA A 52 -24.32 -0.56 5.93
CA ALA A 52 -23.66 -1.37 4.90
C ALA A 52 -23.30 -2.76 5.44
N MET A 53 -22.77 -2.82 6.68
CA MET A 53 -22.41 -4.09 7.33
C MET A 53 -23.63 -4.98 7.57
N MET A 54 -24.73 -4.41 8.06
CA MET A 54 -26.01 -5.14 8.16
C MET A 54 -26.50 -5.60 6.79
N HIS A 55 -26.45 -4.74 5.78
CA HIS A 55 -26.85 -5.10 4.43
C HIS A 55 -26.02 -6.25 3.87
N PHE A 56 -24.70 -6.24 4.02
CA PHE A 56 -23.82 -7.33 3.56
C PHE A 56 -24.19 -8.67 4.20
N VAL A 57 -24.53 -8.69 5.48
CA VAL A 57 -24.97 -9.92 6.17
C VAL A 57 -26.36 -10.35 5.71
N ASP A 58 -27.28 -9.40 5.51
CA ASP A 58 -28.65 -9.66 5.04
C ASP A 58 -28.65 -10.28 3.63
N VAL A 59 -27.81 -9.76 2.73
CA VAL A 59 -27.68 -10.27 1.35
C VAL A 59 -26.63 -11.39 1.20
N LYS A 60 -26.08 -11.88 2.31
CA LYS A 60 -25.09 -12.97 2.35
C LYS A 60 -23.80 -12.69 1.58
N TRP A 61 -23.38 -11.43 1.52
CA TRP A 61 -22.06 -11.06 1.01
C TRP A 61 -20.97 -11.15 2.08
N ALA A 62 -21.33 -11.02 3.36
CA ALA A 62 -20.39 -11.18 4.47
C ALA A 62 -20.98 -12.02 5.60
N GLU A 63 -20.10 -12.61 6.39
CA GLU A 63 -20.39 -13.31 7.64
C GLU A 63 -19.51 -12.74 8.76
N GLY A 64 -19.99 -12.81 10.00
CA GLY A 64 -19.25 -12.31 11.17
C GLY A 64 -20.16 -11.84 12.31
N PRO A 65 -19.60 -11.67 13.51
CA PRO A 65 -20.36 -11.20 14.66
C PRO A 65 -20.67 -9.71 14.53
N LEU A 66 -21.86 -9.37 14.03
CA LEU A 66 -22.40 -8.00 14.10
C LEU A 66 -22.97 -7.71 15.49
N LEU A 67 -22.10 -7.34 16.41
CA LEU A 67 -22.50 -6.94 17.76
C LEU A 67 -22.91 -5.46 17.77
N LEU A 68 -23.97 -5.15 18.54
CA LEU A 68 -24.35 -3.76 18.83
C LEU A 68 -23.18 -3.07 19.57
N GLY A 69 -22.48 -2.14 18.90
CA GLY A 69 -21.32 -1.46 19.48
C GLY A 69 -20.28 -1.02 18.46
N GLU A 70 -18.99 -1.22 18.78
CA GLU A 70 -17.83 -0.86 17.95
C GLU A 70 -17.72 -1.72 16.68
N VAL A 71 -18.61 -1.49 15.70
CA VAL A 71 -18.63 -2.21 14.40
C VAL A 71 -17.33 -2.01 13.63
N GLU A 72 -16.60 -0.92 13.87
CA GLU A 72 -15.32 -0.62 13.22
C GLU A 72 -14.26 -1.71 13.45
N ASN A 73 -14.25 -2.35 14.64
CA ASN A 73 -13.26 -3.35 15.02
C ASN A 73 -13.75 -4.80 14.86
N GLN A 74 -15.00 -4.99 14.43
CA GLN A 74 -15.57 -6.33 14.31
C GLN A 74 -15.02 -7.02 13.04
N PRO A 75 -14.48 -8.24 13.18
CA PRO A 75 -14.02 -8.99 12.02
C PRO A 75 -15.22 -9.42 11.18
N ILE A 76 -15.06 -9.32 9.86
CA ILE A 76 -15.99 -9.88 8.89
C ILE A 76 -15.25 -10.67 7.81
N GLU A 77 -15.86 -11.76 7.38
CA GLU A 77 -15.41 -12.61 6.28
C GLU A 77 -16.32 -12.39 5.08
N LEU A 78 -15.74 -12.20 3.89
CA LEU A 78 -16.55 -12.16 2.66
C LEU A 78 -16.89 -13.58 2.23
N THR A 79 -18.18 -13.84 2.01
CA THR A 79 -18.61 -15.11 1.42
C THR A 79 -18.23 -15.18 -0.06
N ALA A 80 -18.37 -16.34 -0.68
CA ALA A 80 -18.20 -16.49 -2.13
C ALA A 80 -19.10 -15.54 -2.96
N ALA A 81 -20.27 -15.15 -2.44
CA ALA A 81 -21.13 -14.18 -3.11
C ALA A 81 -20.60 -12.75 -2.99
N GLY A 82 -20.09 -12.37 -1.81
CA GLY A 82 -19.47 -11.06 -1.60
C GLY A 82 -18.18 -10.88 -2.39
N LEU A 83 -17.34 -11.92 -2.47
CA LEU A 83 -16.12 -11.92 -3.30
C LEU A 83 -16.47 -11.66 -4.77
N ARG A 84 -17.45 -12.40 -5.32
CA ARG A 84 -17.87 -12.22 -6.71
C ARG A 84 -18.42 -10.81 -6.96
N GLN A 85 -19.22 -10.29 -6.03
CA GLN A 85 -19.77 -8.95 -6.16
C GLN A 85 -18.66 -7.88 -6.16
N ALA A 86 -17.65 -8.01 -5.30
CA ALA A 86 -16.50 -7.11 -5.28
C ALA A 86 -15.75 -7.16 -6.63
N GLU A 87 -15.50 -8.37 -7.15
CA GLU A 87 -14.85 -8.58 -8.45
C GLU A 87 -15.63 -7.98 -9.61
N GLU A 88 -16.96 -8.09 -9.61
CA GLU A 88 -17.83 -7.46 -10.62
C GLU A 88 -17.75 -5.93 -10.59
N LEU A 89 -17.70 -5.32 -9.39
CA LEU A 89 -17.53 -3.88 -9.24
C LEU A 89 -16.17 -3.39 -9.76
N ILE A 90 -15.12 -4.15 -9.50
CA ILE A 90 -13.76 -3.89 -9.98
C ILE A 90 -13.71 -4.02 -11.51
N ALA A 91 -14.23 -5.12 -12.06
CA ALA A 91 -14.20 -5.40 -13.49
C ALA A 91 -15.02 -4.39 -14.31
N ALA A 92 -16.07 -3.81 -13.71
CA ALA A 92 -16.87 -2.77 -14.32
C ALA A 92 -16.22 -1.37 -14.26
N ASP A 93 -15.01 -1.25 -13.70
CA ASP A 93 -14.30 0.02 -13.45
C ASP A 93 -15.17 1.05 -12.71
N LYS A 94 -16.11 0.56 -11.87
CA LYS A 94 -17.06 1.40 -11.13
C LYS A 94 -16.44 2.02 -9.90
N ILE A 95 -15.40 1.38 -9.36
CA ILE A 95 -14.82 1.72 -8.06
C ILE A 95 -13.31 1.90 -8.20
N VAL A 96 -12.87 3.13 -8.00
CA VAL A 96 -11.45 3.46 -7.86
C VAL A 96 -11.21 3.81 -6.39
N LEU A 97 -10.66 2.87 -5.64
CA LEU A 97 -10.27 3.14 -4.26
C LEU A 97 -8.96 3.89 -4.22
N GLU A 98 -8.95 5.04 -3.54
CA GLU A 98 -7.71 5.68 -3.13
C GLU A 98 -7.16 4.88 -1.95
N ARG A 99 -6.15 4.03 -2.21
CA ARG A 99 -5.37 3.42 -1.14
C ARG A 99 -4.82 4.57 -0.29
N ILE A 100 -5.12 4.57 1.00
CA ILE A 100 -4.30 5.30 1.95
C ILE A 100 -2.95 4.69 1.76
N SER A 101 -2.09 5.44 1.09
CA SER A 101 -0.67 5.24 1.20
C SER A 101 -0.42 5.06 2.69
N PHE A 102 -0.13 3.81 3.11
CA PHE A 102 0.50 3.60 4.40
C PHE A 102 1.81 4.31 4.23
N ASP A 103 1.77 5.59 4.58
CA ASP A 103 2.85 6.47 4.31
C ASP A 103 3.62 6.54 5.60
N PRO A 104 4.74 5.81 5.70
CA PRO A 104 5.63 6.00 6.80
C PRO A 104 6.12 7.45 6.96
N LEU A 105 5.92 8.31 5.95
CA LEU A 105 6.55 9.61 5.74
C LEU A 105 5.58 10.76 5.36
N GLY A 106 4.26 10.53 5.35
CA GLY A 106 3.17 11.52 5.16
C GLY A 106 3.04 12.24 3.79
N GLY A 107 2.21 11.72 2.87
CA GLY A 107 1.84 12.33 1.57
C GLY A 107 2.17 11.60 0.24
N ILE A 108 2.88 10.46 0.19
CA ILE A 108 3.25 9.74 -1.05
C ILE A 108 2.08 8.86 -1.51
N LYS A 109 1.25 9.38 -2.43
CA LYS A 109 0.16 8.61 -3.07
C LYS A 109 0.73 7.38 -3.81
N ILE A 110 0.34 6.17 -3.38
CA ILE A 110 0.73 4.93 -4.05
C ILE A 110 0.07 4.91 -5.44
N PRO A 111 0.84 4.76 -6.53
CA PRO A 111 0.25 4.64 -7.87
C PRO A 111 -0.60 3.38 -8.02
N ALA A 112 -1.60 3.42 -8.91
CA ALA A 112 -2.45 2.27 -9.22
C ALA A 112 -1.60 1.03 -9.57
N SER A 113 -2.02 -0.14 -9.07
CA SER A 113 -1.23 -1.39 -9.12
C SER A 113 -0.76 -1.77 -10.54
N ASP A 114 -1.58 -1.44 -11.54
CA ASP A 114 -1.33 -1.80 -12.95
C ASP A 114 -0.51 -0.79 -13.74
N ARG A 115 -0.10 0.33 -13.13
CA ARG A 115 0.68 1.34 -13.84
C ARG A 115 2.06 0.79 -14.22
N ILE A 116 2.36 0.85 -15.51
CA ILE A 116 3.68 0.52 -16.05
C ILE A 116 4.51 1.81 -16.13
N VAL A 117 5.71 1.76 -15.57
CA VAL A 117 6.73 2.81 -15.67
C VAL A 117 7.76 2.36 -16.70
N SER A 118 8.13 3.26 -17.60
CA SER A 118 9.28 3.09 -18.50
C SER A 118 10.24 4.26 -18.32
N LEU A 119 11.51 3.96 -18.03
CA LEU A 119 12.57 4.93 -17.83
C LEU A 119 13.45 5.02 -19.08
N ASN A 120 13.81 6.24 -19.47
CA ASN A 120 14.86 6.44 -20.47
C ASN A 120 16.26 6.32 -19.84
N HIS A 121 17.30 6.30 -20.67
CA HIS A 121 18.69 6.11 -20.22
C HIS A 121 19.16 7.17 -19.21
N ASN A 122 18.72 8.42 -19.36
CA ASN A 122 19.12 9.50 -18.45
C ASN A 122 18.43 9.38 -17.09
N GLN A 123 17.13 9.06 -17.10
CA GLN A 123 16.36 8.80 -15.87
C GLN A 123 16.91 7.57 -15.14
N LEU A 124 17.26 6.52 -15.88
CA LEU A 124 17.87 5.33 -15.31
C LEU A 124 19.17 5.67 -14.57
N ALA A 125 20.08 6.39 -15.22
CA ALA A 125 21.36 6.78 -14.60
C ALA A 125 21.17 7.66 -13.36
N ALA A 126 20.22 8.59 -13.40
CA ALA A 126 19.92 9.50 -12.30
C ALA A 126 19.40 8.76 -11.05
N VAL A 127 18.73 7.62 -11.22
CA VAL A 127 18.15 6.85 -10.11
C VAL A 127 19.09 5.75 -9.63
N VAL A 128 19.85 5.10 -10.53
CA VAL A 128 20.71 3.96 -10.17
C VAL A 128 21.88 4.39 -9.27
N GLN A 129 22.52 5.53 -9.54
CA GLN A 129 23.69 5.95 -8.76
C GLN A 129 23.36 6.16 -7.26
N PRO A 130 22.30 6.90 -6.87
CA PRO A 130 21.91 7.00 -5.47
C PRO A 130 21.58 5.66 -4.80
N ILE A 131 21.07 4.68 -5.56
CA ILE A 131 20.84 3.32 -5.03
C ILE A 131 22.17 2.62 -4.77
N ASP A 132 23.14 2.72 -5.69
CA ASP A 132 24.46 2.12 -5.51
C ASP A 132 25.22 2.75 -4.32
N ASP A 133 25.07 4.06 -4.11
CA ASP A 133 25.63 4.76 -2.95
C ASP A 133 25.02 4.25 -1.63
N LEU A 134 23.69 4.07 -1.58
CA LEU A 134 22.99 3.52 -0.42
C LEU A 134 23.39 2.06 -0.16
N VAL A 135 23.47 1.23 -1.20
CA VAL A 135 23.91 -0.16 -1.10
C VAL A 135 25.34 -0.24 -0.56
N GLY A 136 26.24 0.58 -1.08
CA GLY A 136 27.63 0.65 -0.60
C GLY A 136 27.71 1.05 0.88
N ALA A 137 26.87 1.99 1.33
CA ALA A 137 26.79 2.37 2.72
C ALA A 137 26.24 1.24 3.62
N LEU A 138 25.21 0.53 3.18
CA LEU A 138 24.64 -0.63 3.89
C LEU A 138 25.62 -1.81 3.97
N ASP A 139 26.38 -2.08 2.90
CA ASP A 139 27.40 -3.14 2.88
C ASP A 139 28.55 -2.84 3.85
N ALA A 140 28.91 -1.56 4.02
CA ALA A 140 29.97 -1.13 4.92
C ALA A 140 29.52 -1.01 6.38
N ASP A 141 28.21 -0.96 6.64
CA ASP A 141 27.64 -0.85 7.98
C ASP A 141 27.54 -2.22 8.67
N ASN A 142 27.74 -2.27 9.99
CA ASN A 142 27.67 -3.53 10.74
C ASN A 142 26.24 -3.95 11.11
N GLY A 143 25.24 -3.16 10.74
CA GLY A 143 23.85 -3.33 11.14
C GLY A 143 23.59 -2.85 12.56
N ASP A 144 22.32 -2.92 12.94
CA ASP A 144 21.88 -2.68 14.30
C ASP A 144 21.94 -3.99 15.11
N PRO A 145 22.73 -4.07 16.20
CA PRO A 145 22.83 -5.28 17.02
C PRO A 145 21.49 -5.69 17.66
N ASP A 146 20.56 -4.75 17.86
CA ASP A 146 19.24 -5.01 18.42
C ASP A 146 18.25 -5.54 17.36
N GLN A 147 18.61 -5.45 16.07
CA GLN A 147 17.77 -5.90 14.93
C GLN A 147 18.56 -6.80 13.97
N PRO A 148 19.00 -7.99 14.43
CA PRO A 148 19.78 -8.91 13.61
C PRO A 148 18.99 -9.32 12.36
N GLY A 149 19.62 -9.25 11.19
CA GLY A 149 19.00 -9.62 9.91
C GLY A 149 18.28 -8.47 9.18
N LEU A 150 17.98 -7.36 9.87
CA LEU A 150 17.29 -6.22 9.24
C LEU A 150 18.12 -5.61 8.11
N ARG A 151 19.43 -5.46 8.32
CA ARG A 151 20.36 -4.96 7.30
C ARG A 151 20.32 -5.84 6.05
N GLU A 152 20.44 -7.15 6.23
CA GLU A 152 20.46 -8.13 5.13
C GLU A 152 19.14 -8.15 4.37
N GLN A 153 18.02 -8.08 5.09
CA GLN A 153 16.69 -8.01 4.49
C GLN A 153 16.55 -6.74 3.64
N ILE A 154 16.79 -5.57 4.22
CA ILE A 154 16.67 -4.29 3.52
C ILE A 154 17.64 -4.24 2.33
N LEU A 155 18.87 -4.71 2.50
CA LEU A 155 19.85 -4.78 1.43
C LEU A 155 19.38 -5.66 0.27
N GLY A 156 18.73 -6.80 0.56
CA GLY A 156 18.13 -7.67 -0.45
C GLY A 156 17.00 -6.97 -1.20
N GLU A 157 16.10 -6.30 -0.49
CA GLU A 157 14.98 -5.54 -1.05
C GLU A 157 15.47 -4.37 -1.93
N VAL A 158 16.41 -3.56 -1.44
CA VAL A 158 17.01 -2.44 -2.18
C VAL A 158 17.72 -2.91 -3.45
N ARG A 159 18.45 -4.03 -3.39
CA ARG A 159 19.08 -4.63 -4.58
C ARG A 159 18.05 -5.15 -5.58
N ALA A 160 16.97 -5.77 -5.12
CA ALA A 160 15.87 -6.20 -5.99
C ALA A 160 15.21 -4.99 -6.69
N GLY A 161 14.95 -3.92 -5.94
CA GLY A 161 14.45 -2.65 -6.48
C GLY A 161 15.38 -2.04 -7.53
N ARG A 162 16.70 -2.11 -7.31
CA ARG A 162 17.70 -1.67 -8.29
C ARG A 162 17.61 -2.45 -9.60
N GLU A 163 17.49 -3.77 -9.53
CA GLU A 163 17.40 -4.61 -10.73
C GLU A 163 16.08 -4.38 -11.48
N LEU A 164 14.98 -4.12 -10.77
CA LEU A 164 13.73 -3.67 -11.39
C LEU A 164 13.92 -2.36 -12.16
N ILE A 165 14.58 -1.37 -11.56
CA ILE A 165 14.89 -0.10 -12.22
C ILE A 165 15.77 -0.32 -13.46
N ARG A 166 16.81 -1.14 -13.35
CA ARG A 166 17.72 -1.50 -14.47
C ARG A 166 17.03 -2.18 -15.63
N ALA A 167 15.94 -2.90 -15.40
CA ALA A 167 15.12 -3.46 -16.48
C ALA A 167 14.49 -2.37 -17.38
N GLY A 168 14.42 -1.11 -16.90
CA GLY A 168 13.94 0.04 -17.66
C GLY A 168 12.43 0.12 -17.77
N THR A 169 11.72 -1.01 -17.74
CA THR A 169 10.25 -1.07 -17.72
C THR A 169 9.74 -2.02 -16.64
N PHE A 170 8.87 -1.54 -15.76
CA PHE A 170 8.34 -2.32 -14.64
C PHE A 170 6.97 -1.80 -14.17
N ARG A 171 6.23 -2.63 -13.43
CA ARG A 171 4.99 -2.19 -12.75
C ARG A 171 5.35 -1.37 -11.52
N SER A 172 4.74 -0.20 -11.35
CA SER A 172 5.05 0.72 -10.24
C SER A 172 4.82 0.09 -8.87
N PHE A 173 3.84 -0.81 -8.76
CA PHE A 173 3.60 -1.57 -7.52
C PHE A 173 4.80 -2.42 -7.09
N LEU A 174 5.47 -3.09 -8.03
CA LEU A 174 6.65 -3.91 -7.71
C LEU A 174 7.80 -3.04 -7.19
N LEU A 175 7.98 -1.85 -7.76
CA LEU A 175 8.98 -0.90 -7.27
C LEU A 175 8.61 -0.39 -5.86
N TYR A 176 7.32 -0.14 -5.60
CA TYR A 176 6.87 0.28 -4.28
C TYR A 176 7.17 -0.78 -3.22
N GLU A 177 6.76 -2.02 -3.47
CA GLU A 177 6.94 -3.13 -2.52
C GLU A 177 8.41 -3.48 -2.27
N THR A 178 9.26 -3.37 -3.30
CA THR A 178 10.68 -3.76 -3.18
C THR A 178 11.59 -2.63 -2.72
N LEU A 179 11.34 -1.38 -3.13
CA LEU A 179 12.27 -0.28 -2.86
C LEU A 179 11.67 0.76 -1.93
N VAL A 180 10.50 1.30 -2.24
CA VAL A 180 9.91 2.40 -1.45
C VAL A 180 9.63 1.95 -0.01
N ARG A 181 9.05 0.76 0.15
CA ARG A 181 8.80 0.17 1.47
C ARG A 181 10.09 -0.03 2.26
N ALA A 182 11.11 -0.65 1.65
CA ALA A 182 12.42 -0.87 2.25
C ALA A 182 13.08 0.43 2.73
N LEU A 183 13.02 1.49 1.90
CA LEU A 183 13.53 2.81 2.27
C LEU A 183 12.75 3.43 3.43
N GLY A 184 11.42 3.29 3.45
CA GLY A 184 10.59 3.74 4.55
C GLY A 184 10.90 3.01 5.87
N GLU A 185 11.16 1.71 5.82
CA GLU A 185 11.62 0.94 6.98
C GLU A 185 13.00 1.39 7.45
N LEU A 186 13.94 1.60 6.51
CA LEU A 186 15.28 2.10 6.80
C LEU A 186 15.20 3.46 7.51
N ILE A 187 14.43 4.42 6.98
CA ILE A 187 14.31 5.77 7.57
C ILE A 187 13.74 5.72 8.98
N LYS A 188 12.82 4.79 9.26
CA LYS A 188 12.15 4.68 10.55
C LYS A 188 12.95 3.94 11.61
N ARG A 189 13.65 2.88 11.22
CA ARG A 189 14.19 1.88 12.17
C ARG A 189 15.70 1.84 12.20
N TYR A 190 16.38 2.38 11.20
CA TYR A 190 17.83 2.32 11.10
C TYR A 190 18.47 3.46 11.88
N SER A 191 19.46 3.16 12.71
CA SER A 191 20.07 4.13 13.62
C SER A 191 21.16 4.97 12.97
N ASN A 192 21.80 4.49 11.89
CA ASN A 192 22.87 5.20 11.20
C ASN A 192 22.32 6.43 10.43
N PRO A 193 22.64 7.68 10.85
CA PRO A 193 22.04 8.88 10.27
C PRO A 193 22.48 9.13 8.83
N THR A 194 23.68 8.69 8.43
CA THR A 194 24.17 8.83 7.06
C THR A 194 23.34 7.97 6.10
N ILE A 195 23.04 6.73 6.50
CA ILE A 195 22.24 5.81 5.70
C ILE A 195 20.79 6.30 5.63
N VAL A 196 20.24 6.79 6.74
CA VAL A 196 18.91 7.42 6.76
C VAL A 196 18.84 8.64 5.83
N ALA A 197 19.88 9.48 5.79
CA ALA A 197 19.94 10.62 4.87
C ALA A 197 19.96 10.18 3.40
N LEU A 198 20.75 9.16 3.06
CA LEU A 198 20.78 8.57 1.72
C LEU A 198 19.42 7.99 1.32
N ALA A 199 18.76 7.27 2.22
CA ALA A 199 17.44 6.71 1.97
C ALA A 199 16.37 7.79 1.76
N ASN A 200 16.39 8.87 2.55
CA ASN A 200 15.49 10.01 2.33
C ASN A 200 15.71 10.69 0.98
N ALA A 201 16.98 10.93 0.61
CA ALA A 201 17.32 11.55 -0.66
C ALA A 201 16.88 10.68 -1.86
N LEU A 202 17.15 9.37 -1.79
CA LEU A 202 16.73 8.42 -2.81
C LEU A 202 15.21 8.34 -2.91
N LEU A 203 14.50 8.27 -1.79
CA LEU A 203 13.05 8.24 -1.82
C LEU A 203 12.46 9.50 -2.45
N GLY A 204 12.98 10.68 -2.09
CA GLY A 204 12.58 11.94 -2.73
C GLY A 204 12.76 11.90 -4.24
N ALA A 205 13.91 11.41 -4.72
CA ALA A 205 14.18 11.25 -6.15
C ALA A 205 13.20 10.27 -6.83
N LEU A 206 12.92 9.12 -6.21
CA LEU A 206 11.96 8.13 -6.74
C LEU A 206 10.55 8.71 -6.85
N VAL A 207 10.10 9.46 -5.85
CA VAL A 207 8.78 10.09 -5.87
C VAL A 207 8.69 11.12 -6.99
N SER A 208 9.69 11.99 -7.13
CA SER A 208 9.72 13.04 -8.14
C SER A 208 9.83 12.48 -9.56
N GLU A 209 10.71 11.52 -9.80
CA GLU A 209 11.03 11.04 -11.16
C GLU A 209 10.10 9.92 -11.62
N ILE A 210 9.68 9.02 -10.73
CA ILE A 210 9.03 7.76 -11.11
C ILE A 210 7.55 7.77 -10.76
N LEU A 211 7.18 8.21 -9.56
CA LEU A 211 5.80 8.14 -9.11
C LEU A 211 4.95 9.32 -9.63
N GLN A 212 5.57 10.46 -9.91
CA GLN A 212 4.87 11.66 -10.41
C GLN A 212 4.93 11.87 -11.93
N ALA A 213 5.78 11.15 -12.67
CA ALA A 213 5.75 11.20 -14.14
C ALA A 213 4.35 10.85 -14.64
N LYS A 214 3.76 11.63 -15.54
CA LYS A 214 2.43 11.37 -16.11
C LYS A 214 2.53 10.58 -17.40
#